data_AF-L0P9D9-F1
#
_entry.id   AF-L0P9D9-F1
#
_cell.length_a   1.000
_cell.length_b   1.000
_cell.length_c   1.000
_cell.angle_alpha   90.00
_cell.angle_beta   90.00
_cell.angle_gamma   90.00
#
_symmetry.space_group_name_H-M   'P 1'
#
loop_
_entity.id
_entity.type
_entity.pdbx_description
1 polymer ?
#
loop_
_entity_poly.entity_id
_entity_poly.type
_entity_poly.pdbx_seq_one_letter_code
_entity_poly.pdbx_strand_id
1 'polypeptide(L)'
;MNKHNKRPFQNQFRATDRWRRQDNAVNINNVEIGSFVHACEGEMLYASTHTKIPYFNAPVYLENKCLIGKIDEILGPMNQVYFTVKPQEGIVANSFHAGDKVYIGTDKLLP
;
A
#
# COMPACT_ATOMS: atom_id res chain seq x y z
N MET A 1 0.60 -13.64 34.49
CA MET A 1 1.53 -13.61 33.34
C MET A 1 0.73 -13.20 32.10
N ASN A 2 0.66 -11.90 31.81
CA ASN A 2 -0.33 -11.32 30.91
C ASN A 2 0.14 -11.41 29.45
N LYS A 3 -0.53 -12.22 28.63
CA LYS A 3 -0.30 -12.26 27.17
C LYS A 3 -1.00 -11.06 26.54
N HIS A 4 -0.24 -10.03 26.19
CA HIS A 4 -0.74 -8.88 25.43
C HIS A 4 -1.23 -9.32 24.05
N ASN A 5 -2.55 -9.32 23.91
CA ASN A 5 -3.29 -9.57 22.68
C ASN A 5 -3.04 -8.42 21.68
N LYS A 6 -2.07 -8.60 20.78
CA LYS A 6 -1.88 -7.71 19.62
C LYS A 6 -2.98 -8.01 18.59
N ARG A 7 -4.05 -7.22 18.62
CA ARG A 7 -5.05 -7.24 17.54
C ARG A 7 -4.36 -6.84 16.23
N PRO A 8 -4.56 -7.56 15.11
CA PRO A 8 -3.97 -7.18 13.83
C PRO A 8 -4.49 -5.80 13.41
N PHE A 9 -3.59 -4.97 12.88
CA PHE A 9 -3.82 -3.60 12.41
C PHE A 9 -5.05 -3.48 11.49
N GLN A 10 -5.35 -4.54 10.76
CA GLN A 10 -6.54 -4.70 9.90
C GLN A 10 -7.88 -4.45 10.62
N ASN A 11 -7.94 -4.62 11.94
CA ASN A 11 -9.18 -4.49 12.71
C ASN A 11 -9.47 -3.05 13.23
N GLN A 12 -8.64 -2.06 12.89
CA GLN A 12 -8.81 -0.68 13.38
C GLN A 12 -9.59 0.24 12.42
N PHE A 13 -9.76 -0.17 11.16
CA PHE A 13 -10.53 0.59 10.16
C PHE A 13 -11.98 0.11 10.09
N ARG A 14 -12.75 0.37 11.15
CA ARG A 14 -14.22 0.32 11.08
C ARG A 14 -14.77 1.73 11.25
N ALA A 15 -14.93 2.45 10.14
CA ALA A 15 -15.60 3.74 10.12
C ALA A 15 -16.64 3.77 8.98
N THR A 16 -17.90 3.61 9.38
CA THR A 16 -19.11 4.19 8.78
C THR A 16 -19.37 3.95 7.28
N ASP A 17 -20.25 2.98 7.04
CA ASP A 17 -20.86 2.58 5.76
C ASP A 17 -21.63 3.72 5.05
N ARG A 18 -20.95 4.64 4.38
CA ARG A 18 -21.56 5.51 3.34
C ARG A 18 -20.85 5.55 1.99
N TRP A 19 -19.76 4.80 1.82
CA TRP A 19 -19.02 4.71 0.55
C TRP A 19 -19.17 3.34 -0.15
N ARG A 20 -20.07 2.47 0.34
CA ARG A 20 -20.33 1.12 -0.21
C ARG A 20 -21.28 1.11 -1.43
N ARG A 21 -21.49 2.25 -2.09
CA ARG A 21 -22.43 2.39 -3.23
C ARG A 21 -21.78 2.92 -4.52
N GLN A 22 -20.48 2.69 -4.70
CA GLN A 22 -19.85 2.78 -6.01
C GLN A 22 -18.89 1.61 -6.28
N ASP A 23 -19.17 0.43 -5.71
CA ASP A 23 -18.44 -0.80 -6.05
C ASP A 23 -19.01 -1.36 -7.36
N ASN A 24 -18.82 -0.64 -8.46
CA ASN A 24 -18.81 -1.27 -9.77
C ASN A 24 -17.54 -2.12 -9.79
N ALA A 25 -17.63 -3.35 -9.31
CA ALA A 25 -16.53 -4.28 -9.18
C ALA A 25 -16.08 -4.73 -10.58
N VAL A 26 -15.42 -3.84 -11.32
CA VAL A 26 -14.39 -4.26 -12.27
C VAL A 26 -13.42 -5.06 -11.40
N ASN A 27 -13.27 -6.35 -11.70
CA ASN A 27 -12.33 -7.20 -10.97
C ASN A 27 -10.93 -6.66 -11.20
N ILE A 28 -10.46 -5.78 -10.31
CA ILE A 28 -9.13 -5.19 -10.38
C ILE A 28 -8.17 -6.33 -10.03
N ASN A 29 -7.53 -6.89 -11.04
CA ASN A 29 -6.46 -7.84 -10.86
C ASN A 29 -5.28 -7.08 -10.28
N ASN A 30 -5.02 -7.31 -9.00
CA ASN A 30 -3.94 -6.69 -8.26
C ASN A 30 -2.78 -7.67 -8.09
N VAL A 31 -1.56 -7.16 -8.16
CA VAL A 31 -0.33 -7.90 -7.88
C VAL A 31 0.44 -7.23 -6.76
N GLU A 32 1.18 -8.02 -5.99
CA GLU A 32 2.09 -7.51 -4.97
C GLU A 32 3.17 -6.65 -5.65
N ILE A 33 3.42 -5.46 -5.12
CA ILE A 33 4.40 -4.51 -5.67
C ILE A 33 5.51 -4.16 -4.70
N GLY A 34 5.28 -4.26 -3.39
CA GLY A 34 6.35 -4.02 -2.44
C GLY A 34 6.03 -4.37 -0.99
N SER A 35 7.09 -4.30 -0.19
CA SER A 35 7.10 -4.53 1.24
C SER A 35 7.52 -3.26 1.97
N PHE A 36 6.74 -2.86 2.97
CA PHE A 36 6.98 -1.65 3.75
C PHE A 36 8.33 -1.74 4.45
N VAL A 37 9.09 -0.65 4.41
CA VAL A 37 10.40 -0.51 5.05
C VAL A 37 10.26 0.38 6.28
N HIS A 38 9.88 1.64 6.08
CA HIS A 38 9.63 2.61 7.14
C HIS A 38 8.84 3.81 6.61
N ALA A 39 8.29 4.61 7.52
CA ALA A 39 7.69 5.89 7.19
C ALA A 39 8.76 6.99 7.15
N CYS A 40 8.69 7.90 6.18
CA CYS A 40 9.62 9.01 6.02
C CYS A 40 8.83 10.28 5.67
N GLU A 41 8.92 11.32 6.49
CA GLU A 41 8.29 12.63 6.26
C GLU A 41 6.77 12.59 5.94
N GLY A 42 6.06 11.61 6.50
CA GLY A 42 4.63 11.41 6.26
C GLY A 42 4.29 10.54 5.05
N GLU A 43 5.30 10.10 4.28
CA GLU A 43 5.18 9.08 3.24
C GLU A 43 5.57 7.69 3.75
N MET A 44 5.25 6.68 2.95
CA MET A 44 5.58 5.29 3.24
C MET A 44 6.61 4.79 2.22
N LEU A 45 7.79 4.39 2.68
CA LEU A 45 8.82 3.80 1.83
C LEU A 45 8.62 2.29 1.71
N TYR A 46 8.63 1.78 0.49
CA TYR A 46 8.54 0.36 0.18
C TYR A 46 9.76 -0.10 -0.61
N ALA A 47 10.21 -1.31 -0.33
CA ALA A 47 11.13 -2.05 -1.19
C ALA A 47 10.30 -2.79 -2.24
N SER A 48 10.67 -2.65 -3.52
CA SER A 48 9.99 -3.35 -4.60
C SER A 48 10.19 -4.86 -4.47
N THR A 49 9.10 -5.62 -4.55
CA THR A 49 9.12 -7.08 -4.63
C THR A 49 8.79 -7.58 -6.05
N HIS A 50 8.70 -6.65 -7.01
CA HIS A 50 8.29 -6.91 -8.38
C HIS A 50 9.37 -6.49 -9.38
N THR A 51 9.45 -7.20 -10.52
CA THR A 51 10.46 -6.94 -11.58
C THR A 51 10.14 -5.70 -12.40
N LYS A 52 8.86 -5.43 -12.63
CA LYS A 52 8.38 -4.25 -13.36
C LYS A 52 8.28 -3.03 -12.47
N ILE A 53 8.49 -1.86 -13.06
CA ILE A 53 8.41 -0.55 -12.39
C ILE A 53 6.95 -0.05 -12.36
N PRO A 54 6.41 0.41 -11.22
CA PRO A 54 5.07 0.97 -11.16
C PRO A 54 4.97 2.33 -11.87
N TYR A 55 3.78 2.71 -12.34
CA TYR A 55 3.54 4.08 -12.79
C TYR A 55 3.48 5.06 -11.62
N PHE A 56 3.98 6.27 -11.84
CA PHE A 56 3.73 7.41 -10.96
C PHE A 56 2.23 7.68 -10.79
N ASN A 57 1.83 8.13 -9.60
CA ASN A 57 0.44 8.38 -9.22
C ASN A 57 -0.51 7.17 -9.31
N ALA A 58 0.00 5.95 -9.52
CA ALA A 58 -0.84 4.76 -9.54
C ALA A 58 -1.44 4.48 -8.15
N PRO A 59 -2.73 4.11 -8.06
CA PRO A 59 -3.36 3.75 -6.79
C PRO A 59 -2.72 2.51 -6.15
N VAL A 60 -2.49 2.57 -4.84
CA VAL A 60 -1.88 1.49 -4.04
C VAL A 60 -2.87 0.98 -3.00
N TYR A 61 -2.98 -0.35 -2.91
CA TYR A 61 -3.98 -1.04 -2.10
C TYR A 61 -3.34 -1.99 -1.10
N LEU A 62 -4.07 -2.27 -0.03
CA LEU A 62 -3.85 -3.45 0.82
C LEU A 62 -4.44 -4.71 0.16
N GLU A 63 -4.13 -5.87 0.72
CA GLU A 63 -4.63 -7.18 0.26
C GLU A 63 -6.18 -7.23 0.21
N ASN A 64 -6.82 -6.59 1.18
CA ASN A 64 -8.29 -6.47 1.25
C ASN A 64 -8.87 -5.44 0.25
N LYS A 65 -8.06 -4.98 -0.72
CA LYS A 65 -8.39 -3.98 -1.74
C LYS A 65 -8.72 -2.59 -1.17
N CYS A 66 -8.38 -2.32 0.10
CA CYS A 66 -8.50 -0.99 0.67
C CYS A 66 -7.44 -0.08 0.04
N LEU A 67 -7.88 1.02 -0.59
CA LEU A 67 -7.00 2.06 -1.10
C LEU A 67 -6.29 2.75 0.08
N ILE A 68 -4.98 2.91 0.00
CA ILE A 68 -4.20 3.57 1.07
C ILE A 68 -3.44 4.81 0.60
N GLY A 69 -3.31 4.99 -0.71
CA GLY A 69 -2.53 6.10 -1.27
C GLY A 69 -2.19 5.86 -2.73
N LYS A 70 -1.14 6.53 -3.20
CA LYS A 70 -0.64 6.43 -4.56
C LYS A 70 0.89 6.51 -4.60
N ILE A 71 1.49 5.93 -5.64
CA ILE A 71 2.94 6.04 -5.89
C ILE A 71 3.32 7.51 -6.12
N ASP A 72 4.37 8.00 -5.49
CA ASP A 72 4.87 9.38 -5.65
C ASP A 72 6.29 9.42 -6.22
N GLU A 73 7.22 8.67 -5.62
CA GLU A 73 8.62 8.60 -6.06
C GLU A 73 9.07 7.15 -6.33
N ILE A 74 9.99 6.96 -7.27
CA ILE A 74 10.66 5.70 -7.57
C ILE A 74 12.16 5.97 -7.55
N LEU A 75 12.91 5.20 -6.75
CA LEU A 75 14.30 5.48 -6.44
C LEU A 75 15.11 4.20 -6.18
N GLY A 76 16.40 4.37 -5.92
CA GLY A 76 17.33 3.28 -5.65
C GLY A 76 18.01 2.73 -6.92
N PRO A 77 19.00 1.84 -6.75
CA PRO A 77 19.69 1.21 -7.87
C PRO A 77 18.80 0.19 -8.58
N MET A 78 19.15 -0.16 -9.82
CA MET A 78 18.35 -1.09 -10.65
C MET A 78 18.11 -2.46 -10.02
N ASN A 79 19.03 -2.96 -9.19
CA ASN A 79 18.91 -4.25 -8.51
C ASN A 79 18.13 -4.18 -7.18
N GLN A 80 17.81 -2.97 -6.70
CA GLN A 80 17.14 -2.76 -5.43
C GLN A 80 16.30 -1.48 -5.51
N VAL A 81 15.19 -1.60 -6.21
CA VAL A 81 14.25 -0.51 -6.43
C VAL A 81 13.42 -0.28 -5.16
N TYR A 82 13.25 0.99 -4.83
CA TYR A 82 12.34 1.48 -3.80
C TYR A 82 11.32 2.41 -4.43
N PHE A 83 10.20 2.60 -3.74
CA PHE A 83 9.24 3.62 -4.09
C PHE A 83 8.57 4.18 -2.84
N THR A 84 8.10 5.42 -2.94
CA THR A 84 7.28 6.03 -1.91
C THR A 84 5.81 5.97 -2.28
N VAL A 85 4.98 5.83 -1.25
CA VAL A 85 3.53 5.97 -1.36
C VAL A 85 3.11 7.18 -0.54
N LYS A 86 2.49 8.14 -1.22
CA LYS A 86 1.81 9.25 -0.59
C LYS A 86 0.48 8.78 -0.03
N PRO A 87 0.28 8.78 1.30
CA PRO A 87 -0.96 8.31 1.91
C PRO A 87 -2.14 9.18 1.47
N GLN A 88 -3.31 8.57 1.36
CA GLN A 88 -4.55 9.34 1.27
C GLN A 88 -5.00 9.84 2.65
N GLU A 89 -6.02 10.70 2.67
CA GLU A 89 -6.59 11.22 3.91
C GLU A 89 -7.00 10.08 4.87
N GLY A 90 -6.66 10.25 6.15
CA GLY A 90 -6.96 9.28 7.21
C GLY A 90 -5.99 8.09 7.30
N ILE A 91 -5.04 7.95 6.37
CA ILE A 91 -3.98 6.95 6.45
C ILE A 91 -2.73 7.57 7.08
N VAL A 92 -2.25 6.97 8.17
CA VAL A 92 -1.08 7.44 8.91
C VAL A 92 0.11 6.52 8.62
N ALA A 93 1.15 7.04 7.97
CA ALA A 93 2.31 6.24 7.55
C ALA A 93 2.96 5.44 8.70
N ASN A 94 3.07 6.04 9.89
CA ASN A 94 3.64 5.41 11.09
C ASN A 94 2.81 4.25 11.67
N SER A 95 1.62 3.97 11.13
CA SER A 95 0.77 2.87 11.59
C SER A 95 1.08 1.52 10.90
N PHE A 96 1.92 1.55 9.86
CA PHE A 96 2.41 0.38 9.14
C PHE A 96 3.68 -0.17 9.78
N HIS A 97 3.91 -1.47 9.59
CA HIS A 97 5.05 -2.19 10.14
C HIS A 97 5.92 -2.77 9.02
N ALA A 98 7.23 -2.86 9.28
CA ALA A 98 8.17 -3.44 8.32
C ALA A 98 7.71 -4.83 7.88
N GLY A 99 7.65 -5.06 6.57
CA GLY A 99 7.12 -6.29 5.99
C GLY A 99 5.67 -6.22 5.50
N ASP A 100 4.91 -5.18 5.86
CA ASP A 100 3.53 -5.01 5.39
C ASP A 100 3.51 -4.88 3.86
N LYS A 101 2.66 -5.68 3.21
CA LYS A 101 2.59 -5.79 1.75
C LYS A 101 1.58 -4.83 1.15
N VAL A 102 1.91 -4.33 -0.04
CA VAL A 102 1.02 -3.51 -0.84
C VAL A 102 0.90 -4.01 -2.27
N TYR A 103 -0.19 -3.62 -2.90
CA TYR A 103 -0.64 -4.14 -4.18
C TYR A 103 -1.01 -3.01 -5.14
N ILE A 104 -0.84 -3.27 -6.44
CA ILE A 104 -1.15 -2.36 -7.54
C ILE A 104 -1.91 -3.11 -8.64
N GLY A 105 -2.69 -2.39 -9.46
CA GLY A 105 -3.34 -2.97 -10.63
C GLY A 105 -2.31 -3.46 -11.67
N THR A 106 -2.54 -4.61 -12.28
CA THR A 106 -1.62 -5.20 -13.27
C THR A 106 -1.41 -4.33 -14.51
N ASP A 107 -2.36 -3.45 -14.83
CA ASP A 107 -2.29 -2.49 -15.94
C ASP A 107 -1.50 -1.22 -15.58
N LYS A 108 -0.96 -1.13 -14.35
CA LYS A 108 -0.22 0.05 -13.86
C LYS A 108 1.28 -0.17 -13.72
N LEU A 109 1.83 -1.07 -14.51
CA LEU A 109 3.24 -1.44 -14.53
C LEU A 109 3.85 -1.10 -15.89
N LEU A 110 5.03 -0.48 -15.88
CA LEU A 110 5.87 -0.31 -17.05
C LEU A 110 6.37 -1.68 -17.53
N PRO A 111 6.47 -1.90 -18.86
CA PRO A 111 6.89 -3.17 -19.44
C PRO A 111 8.32 -3.57 -19.03
#